data_AF-A0A519TIM3-F1
#
_entry.id   AF-A0A519TIM3-F1
#
_cell.length_a   1.000
_cell.length_b   1.000
_cell.length_c   1.000
_cell.angle_alpha   90.00
_cell.angle_beta   90.00
_cell.angle_gamma   90.00
#
_symmetry.space_group_name_H-M   'P 1'
#
loop_
_entity.id
_entity.type
_entity.pdbx_description
1 polymer ?
#
loop_
_entity_poly.entity_id
_entity_poly.type
_entity_poly.pdbx_seq_one_letter_code
_entity_poly.pdbx_strand_id
1 'polypeptide(L)' 'PANSYEEFKELLDGKAGFISAHWDGTPETEQKIKEETKATIRCIPLDNPLEDGVCIYSGKPSTQRVLFARAY' A
#
# COMPACT_ATOMS: atom_id res chain seq x y z
N PRO A 1 -9.37 1.44 3.08
CA PRO A 1 -8.18 2.10 2.50
C PRO A 1 -7.31 2.62 3.64
N ALA A 2 -6.00 2.69 3.45
CA ALA A 2 -5.06 3.23 4.43
C ALA A 2 -4.44 4.54 3.91
N ASN A 3 -4.45 5.59 4.72
CA ASN A 3 -3.87 6.90 4.38
C ASN A 3 -2.55 7.17 5.13
N SER A 4 -2.13 6.29 6.03
CA SER A 4 -0.89 6.42 6.80
C SER A 4 -0.29 5.04 7.06
N TYR A 5 1.03 4.98 7.28
CA TYR A 5 1.71 3.70 7.53
C TYR A 5 1.27 3.01 8.82
N GLU A 6 0.93 3.78 9.85
CA GLU A 6 0.40 3.22 11.11
C GLU A 6 -0.96 2.56 10.90
N GLU A 7 -1.91 3.27 10.29
CA GLU A 7 -3.23 2.72 9.92
C GLU A 7 -3.09 1.51 9.01
N PHE A 8 -2.12 1.53 8.08
CA PHE A 8 -1.82 0.38 7.22
C PHE A 8 -1.41 -0.86 8.02
N LYS A 9 -0.52 -0.71 9.01
CA LYS A 9 -0.09 -1.81 9.88
C LYS A 9 -1.24 -2.31 10.76
N GLU A 10 -1.99 -1.40 11.39
CA GLU A 10 -3.15 -1.77 12.20
C GLU A 10 -4.20 -2.53 11.39
N LEU A 11 -4.46 -2.11 10.15
CA LEU A 11 -5.37 -2.81 9.25
C LEU A 11 -4.82 -4.18 8.83
N LEU A 12 -3.51 -4.33 8.62
CA LEU A 12 -2.89 -5.62 8.29
C LEU A 12 -2.99 -6.64 9.43
N ASP A 13 -2.84 -6.19 10.69
CA ASP A 13 -2.95 -7.07 11.86
C ASP A 13 -4.41 -7.31 12.29
N GLY A 14 -5.28 -6.30 12.14
CA GLY A 14 -6.67 -6.36 12.59
C GLY A 14 -7.66 -6.95 11.57
N LYS A 15 -7.37 -6.88 10.27
CA LYS A 15 -8.28 -7.37 9.20
C LYS A 15 -7.52 -8.21 8.17
N ALA A 16 -7.96 -9.46 8.01
CA ALA A 16 -7.56 -10.27 6.87
C ALA A 16 -8.23 -9.73 5.59
N GLY A 17 -7.44 -9.46 4.54
CA GLY A 17 -7.96 -9.02 3.24
C GLY A 17 -7.01 -8.14 2.45
N PHE A 18 -7.59 -7.40 1.49
CA PHE A 18 -6.88 -6.42 0.67
C PHE A 18 -7.00 -5.02 1.27
N ILE A 19 -5.88 -4.30 1.34
CA ILE A 19 -5.80 -2.93 1.82
C ILE A 19 -5.39 -2.04 0.65
N SER A 20 -6.26 -1.11 0.30
CA SER A 20 -5.97 -0.07 -0.69
C SER A 20 -5.15 1.05 -0.06
N ALA A 21 -3.95 1.33 -0.59
CA ALA A 21 -3.08 2.40 -0.11
C ALA A 21 -2.31 3.06 -1.26
N HIS A 22 -1.89 4.31 -1.07
CA HIS A 22 -1.02 5.01 -2.03
C HIS A 22 0.39 4.44 -2.00
N TRP A 23 0.95 4.24 -3.19
CA TRP A 23 2.30 3.75 -3.39
C TRP A 23 3.00 4.58 -4.46
N ASP A 24 4.28 4.89 -4.25
CA ASP A 24 5.07 5.78 -5.11
C ASP A 24 5.61 5.11 -6.39
N GLY A 25 5.28 3.84 -6.64
CA GLY A 25 5.70 3.13 -7.85
C GLY A 25 7.13 2.57 -7.79
N THR A 26 7.85 2.76 -6.68
CA THR A 26 9.23 2.28 -6.56
C THR A 26 9.32 0.91 -5.88
N PRO A 27 10.19 0.02 -6.40
CA PRO A 27 10.41 -1.31 -5.82
C PRO A 27 11.09 -1.24 -4.45
N GLU A 28 11.84 -0.17 -4.15
CA GLU A 28 12.48 0.04 -2.84
C GLU A 28 11.43 0.15 -1.73
N THR A 29 10.38 0.96 -1.96
CA THR A 29 9.29 1.11 -0.99
C THR A 29 8.53 -0.20 -0.82
N GLU A 30 8.29 -0.94 -1.91
CA GLU A 30 7.61 -2.24 -1.84
C GLU A 30 8.41 -3.25 -1.00
N GLN A 31 9.72 -3.34 -1.22
CA GLN A 31 10.58 -4.24 -0.45
C GLN A 31 10.57 -3.91 1.03
N LYS A 32 10.67 -2.63 1.40
CA LYS A 32 10.63 -2.22 2.80
C LYS A 32 9.29 -2.54 3.47
N ILE A 33 8.17 -2.26 2.79
CA ILE A 33 6.83 -2.63 3.28
C ILE A 33 6.74 -4.15 3.48
N LYS A 34 7.27 -4.94 2.54
CA LYS A 34 7.29 -6.41 2.65
C LYS A 34 8.16 -6.90 3.81
N GLU A 35 9.33 -6.32 4.03
CA GLU A 35 10.21 -6.71 5.12
C GLU A 35 9.61 -6.40 6.50
N GLU A 36 8.99 -5.23 6.63
CA GLU A 36 8.41 -4.78 7.90
C GLU A 36 7.05 -5.42 8.20
N THR A 37 6.20 -5.61 7.18
CA THR A 37 4.78 -6.00 7.38
C THR A 37 4.42 -7.36 6.77
N LYS A 38 5.31 -7.95 5.97
CA LYS A 38 5.05 -9.14 5.12
C LYS A 38 3.93 -8.95 4.10
N ALA A 39 3.45 -7.73 3.90
CA ALA A 39 2.48 -7.40 2.87
C ALA A 39 3.18 -7.11 1.54
N THR A 40 2.55 -7.57 0.44
CA THR A 40 3.01 -7.28 -0.92
C THR A 40 1.86 -6.73 -1.74
N ILE A 41 2.19 -6.04 -2.84
CA ILE A 41 1.19 -5.58 -3.80
C ILE A 41 0.58 -6.81 -4.49
N ARG A 42 -0.75 -6.91 -4.49
CA ARG A 42 -1.50 -8.01 -5.11
C ARG A 42 -2.16 -7.61 -6.40
N CYS A 43 -2.55 -6.35 -6.52
CA CYS A 43 -3.18 -5.82 -7.71
C CYS A 43 -2.92 -4.32 -7.80
N ILE A 44 -2.54 -3.88 -9.01
CA ILE A 44 -2.51 -2.47 -9.39
C ILE A 44 -3.70 -2.27 -10.33
N PRO A 45 -4.77 -1.60 -9.88
CA PRO A 45 -5.95 -1.43 -10.72
C PRO A 45 -5.61 -0.50 -11.90
N LEU A 46 -5.89 -0.96 -13.11
CA LEU A 46 -5.58 -0.24 -14.36
C LEU A 46 -6.64 0.82 -14.71
N ASP A 47 -7.90 0.60 -14.29
CA ASP A 47 -9.05 1.48 -14.57
C ASP A 47 -9.59 2.07 -13.26
N ASN A 48 -8.69 2.59 -12.42
CA ASN A 48 -9.07 3.27 -11.19
C ASN A 48 -9.03 4.79 -11.39
N PRO A 49 -9.94 5.57 -10.78
CA PRO A 49 -9.79 7.02 -10.71
C PRO A 49 -8.38 7.39 -10.23
N LEU A 50 -7.65 8.12 -11.08
CA LEU A 50 -6.36 8.69 -10.72
C LEU A 50 -6.61 9.71 -9.61
N GLU A 51 -6.02 9.46 -8.46
CA GLU A 51 -6.12 10.31 -7.28
C GLU A 51 -4.70 10.68 -6.88
N ASP A 52 -4.44 11.99 -6.85
CA ASP A 52 -3.19 12.50 -6.33
C ASP A 52 -3.18 12.30 -4.81
N GLY A 53 -2.17 11.60 -4.34
CA GLY A 53 -1.97 11.30 -2.94
C GLY A 53 -0.51 11.13 -2.62
N VAL A 54 -0.25 10.62 -1.43
CA VAL A 54 1.11 10.48 -0.92
C VAL A 54 1.32 9.03 -0.52
N CYS A 55 2.45 8.46 -0.95
CA CYS A 55 2.82 7.11 -0.56
C CYS A 55 2.88 6.98 0.95
N ILE A 56 2.17 5.98 1.48
CA ILE A 56 2.03 5.76 2.92
C ILE A 56 3.37 5.56 3.62
N TYR A 57 4.40 5.09 2.91
CA TYR A 57 5.70 4.77 3.47
C TYR A 57 6.76 5.83 3.16
N SER A 58 6.94 6.18 1.89
CA SER A 58 8.06 7.04 1.46
C SER A 58 7.75 8.54 1.53
N GLY A 59 6.48 8.94 1.69
CA GLY A 59 6.06 10.34 1.65
C GLY A 59 6.14 10.98 0.26
N LYS A 60 6.47 10.19 -0.78
CA LYS A 60 6.53 10.66 -2.17
C LYS A 60 5.13 10.78 -2.79
N PRO A 61 4.94 11.62 -3.81
CA PRO A 61 3.67 11.69 -4.53
C PRO A 61 3.31 10.36 -5.18
N SER A 62 2.02 10.06 -5.21
CA SER A 62 1.43 8.83 -5.74
C SER A 62 0.18 9.19 -6.53
N THR A 63 0.05 8.67 -7.74
CA THR A 63 -1.05 9.01 -8.67
C THR A 63 -2.25 8.08 -8.58
N GLN A 64 -2.12 6.98 -7.82
CA GLN A 64 -3.15 5.98 -7.68
C GLN A 64 -2.92 5.10 -6.45
N ARG A 65 -3.98 4.42 -6.01
CA ARG A 65 -3.92 3.45 -4.92
C ARG A 65 -3.73 2.04 -5.45
N VAL A 66 -2.91 1.26 -4.75
CA VAL A 66 -2.68 -0.16 -5.05
C VAL A 66 -3.21 -1.03 -3.92
N LEU A 67 -3.50 -2.29 -4.22
CA LEU A 67 -4.01 -3.24 -3.24
C LEU A 67 -2.85 -4.05 -2.67
N PHE A 68 -2.63 -3.94 -1.36
CA PHE A 68 -1.71 -4.75 -0.60
C PHE A 68 -2.45 -5.88 0.13
N ALA A 69 -1.79 -7.03 0.28
CA ALA A 69 -2.25 -8.05 1.22
C ALA A 69 -1.06 -8.85 1.75
N ARG A 70 -1.21 -9.39 2.97
CA ARG A 70 -0.21 -10.28 3.57
C ARG A 70 -0.20 -11.63 2.86
N ALA A 71 0.97 -12.08 2.43
CA ALA A 71 1.16 -13.46 2.01
C ALA A 71 1.29 -14.35 3.26
N TYR A 72 0.52 -15.42 3.33
CA TYR A 72 0.72 -16.48 4.33
C TYR A 72 2.03 -17.22 4.08
#